data_AF-A0A2J8UBI6-F1
#
_entry.id   AF-A0A2J8UBI6-F1
#
_cell.length_a   1.000
_cell.length_b   1.000
_cell.length_c   1.000
_cell.angle_alpha   90.00
_cell.angle_beta   90.00
_cell.angle_gamma   90.00
#
_symmetry.space_group_name_H-M   'P 1'
#
loop_
_entity.id
_entity.type
_entity.pdbx_description
1 polymer ?
#
loop_
_entity_poly.entity_id
_entity_poly.type
_entity_poly.pdbx_seq_one_letter_code
_entity_poly.pdbx_strand_id
1 'polypeptide(L)'
;TPNRRRKKQLNAAFLPQDELTALNVKQGFNNQPAVSGDEHGSAKNVSFNPAKISSNFSSIIAEKLRCNTLPDTGRRKPQVNQKDNFWLVTARSQSAINTWFTDLAGTKPLTQLAKKVPIFSKKEEVFGY
;
A
#
# COMPACT_ATOMS: atom_id res chain seq x y z
N THR A 1 9.44 -31.18 -23.07
CA THR A 1 10.11 -29.91 -22.67
C THR A 1 9.09 -28.88 -22.21
N PRO A 2 9.17 -28.36 -20.97
CA PRO A 2 8.12 -27.52 -20.34
C PRO A 2 7.98 -26.12 -20.93
N ASN A 3 8.95 -25.70 -21.76
CA ASN A 3 9.13 -24.32 -22.21
C ASN A 3 8.17 -23.87 -23.32
N ARG A 4 7.49 -24.81 -24.00
CA ARG A 4 6.53 -24.48 -25.08
C ARG A 4 5.17 -24.01 -24.56
N ARG A 5 4.73 -24.50 -23.40
CA ARG A 5 3.43 -24.14 -22.80
C ARG A 5 3.44 -22.74 -22.16
N ARG A 6 4.57 -22.31 -21.58
CA ARG A 6 4.70 -20.96 -21.00
C ARG A 6 4.76 -19.85 -22.05
N LYS A 7 5.41 -20.09 -23.21
CA LYS A 7 5.40 -19.13 -24.33
C LYS A 7 4.01 -18.94 -24.97
N LYS A 8 3.18 -19.99 -25.01
CA LYS A 8 1.79 -19.87 -25.51
C LYS A 8 0.88 -19.05 -24.59
N GLN A 9 1.09 -19.11 -23.28
CA GLN A 9 0.25 -18.40 -22.30
C GLN A 9 0.60 -16.90 -22.19
N LEU A 10 1.86 -16.52 -22.41
CA LEU A 10 2.29 -15.11 -22.36
C LEU A 10 1.86 -14.26 -23.56
N ASN A 11 1.61 -14.88 -24.72
CA ASN A 11 1.15 -14.15 -25.92
C ASN A 11 -0.36 -13.85 -25.91
N ALA A 12 -1.13 -14.40 -24.96
CA ALA A 12 -2.58 -14.28 -24.93
C ALA A 12 -3.10 -12.95 -24.34
N ALA A 13 -2.22 -12.10 -23.80
CA ALA A 13 -2.66 -10.98 -22.98
C ALA A 13 -2.84 -9.64 -23.70
N PHE A 14 -2.29 -9.38 -24.91
CA PHE A 14 -2.29 -8.00 -25.44
C PHE A 14 -2.31 -7.78 -26.97
N LEU A 15 -2.68 -8.77 -27.81
CA LEU A 15 -2.59 -8.61 -29.28
C LEU A 15 -3.84 -8.84 -30.17
N PRO A 16 -5.08 -9.08 -29.70
CA PRO A 16 -6.18 -9.34 -30.64
C PRO A 16 -6.65 -8.13 -31.49
N GLN A 17 -6.35 -6.90 -31.07
CA GLN A 17 -6.95 -5.69 -31.65
C GLN A 17 -6.24 -5.21 -32.92
N ASP A 18 -4.92 -5.41 -33.03
CA ASP A 18 -4.09 -4.95 -34.17
C ASP A 18 -3.86 -6.05 -35.24
N GLU A 19 -4.40 -7.25 -35.02
CA GLU A 19 -4.23 -8.35 -35.96
C GLU A 19 -5.05 -8.10 -37.23
N LEU A 20 -4.38 -7.71 -38.33
CA LEU A 20 -4.99 -7.56 -39.65
C LEU A 20 -5.10 -8.93 -40.34
N THR A 21 -6.32 -9.44 -40.43
CA THR A 21 -6.67 -10.66 -41.15
C THR A 21 -7.30 -10.30 -42.49
N ALA A 22 -7.22 -11.20 -43.48
CA ALA A 22 -7.87 -10.97 -44.78
C ALA A 22 -9.39 -10.69 -44.64
N LEU A 23 -10.01 -11.22 -43.59
CA LEU A 23 -11.41 -11.00 -43.26
C LEU A 23 -11.66 -9.57 -42.74
N ASN A 24 -10.92 -9.11 -41.73
CA ASN A 24 -11.15 -7.78 -41.14
C ASN A 24 -10.66 -6.63 -42.04
N VAL A 25 -9.70 -6.86 -42.93
CA VAL A 25 -9.34 -5.91 -43.99
C VAL A 25 -10.49 -5.74 -44.98
N LYS A 26 -11.16 -6.84 -45.33
CA LYS A 26 -12.22 -6.84 -46.33
C LYS A 26 -13.57 -6.39 -45.76
N GLN A 27 -13.87 -6.74 -44.51
CA GLN A 27 -15.19 -6.57 -43.89
C GLN A 27 -15.20 -5.56 -42.73
N GLY A 28 -14.03 -5.04 -42.34
CA GLY A 28 -13.87 -4.25 -41.12
C GLY A 28 -13.81 -5.11 -39.86
N PHE A 29 -13.46 -4.48 -38.74
CA PHE A 29 -13.54 -5.13 -37.42
C PHE A 29 -14.99 -5.23 -36.98
N ASN A 30 -15.38 -6.42 -36.53
CA ASN A 30 -16.71 -6.64 -36.00
C ASN A 30 -16.74 -6.36 -34.49
N ASN A 31 -17.51 -5.36 -34.08
CA ASN A 31 -17.67 -4.94 -32.68
C ASN A 31 -19.03 -5.36 -32.10
N GLN A 32 -19.63 -6.45 -32.58
CA GLN A 32 -20.88 -6.95 -32.01
C GLN A 32 -20.72 -7.14 -30.50
N PRO A 33 -21.62 -6.55 -29.68
CA PRO A 33 -21.62 -6.76 -28.24
C PRO A 33 -21.66 -8.26 -27.92
N ALA A 34 -20.94 -8.66 -26.86
CA ALA A 34 -20.91 -10.06 -26.43
C ALA A 34 -22.26 -10.58 -25.89
N VAL A 35 -23.29 -9.71 -25.84
CA VAL A 35 -24.65 -10.06 -25.44
C VAL A 35 -25.42 -10.60 -26.64
N SER A 36 -25.58 -11.92 -26.69
CA SER A 36 -26.30 -12.58 -27.76
C SER A 36 -27.81 -12.39 -27.60
N GLY A 37 -28.42 -11.58 -28.48
CA GLY A 37 -29.85 -11.63 -28.81
C GLY A 37 -30.81 -10.86 -27.90
N ASP A 38 -30.35 -10.28 -26.79
CA ASP A 38 -31.20 -9.55 -25.85
C ASP A 38 -30.64 -8.18 -25.44
N GLU A 39 -29.80 -7.58 -26.30
CA GLU A 39 -29.19 -6.27 -26.03
C GLU A 39 -30.24 -5.18 -25.74
N HIS A 40 -31.38 -5.26 -26.40
CA HIS A 40 -32.50 -4.30 -26.25
C HIS A 40 -33.68 -4.90 -25.47
N GLY A 41 -33.45 -6.03 -24.79
CA GLY A 41 -34.45 -6.72 -24.00
C GLY A 41 -34.79 -6.08 -22.68
N SER A 42 -35.89 -6.54 -22.07
CA SER A 42 -36.27 -6.17 -20.71
C SER A 42 -36.02 -7.32 -19.75
N ALA A 43 -35.29 -7.08 -18.67
CA ALA A 43 -35.01 -8.07 -17.63
C ALA A 43 -36.22 -8.44 -16.74
N LYS A 44 -37.46 -8.15 -17.16
CA LYS A 44 -38.69 -8.44 -16.40
C LYS A 44 -38.87 -9.92 -16.06
N ASN A 45 -38.33 -10.81 -16.88
CA ASN A 45 -38.41 -12.26 -16.68
C ASN A 45 -37.21 -12.82 -15.90
N VAL A 46 -36.29 -11.96 -15.45
CA VAL A 46 -35.14 -12.38 -14.64
C VAL A 46 -35.57 -12.47 -13.18
N SER A 47 -35.39 -13.66 -12.60
CA SER A 47 -35.63 -13.86 -11.17
C SER A 47 -34.46 -13.30 -10.36
N PHE A 48 -34.75 -12.29 -9.54
CA PHE A 48 -33.80 -11.76 -8.56
C PHE A 48 -34.13 -12.34 -7.19
N ASN A 49 -33.10 -12.76 -6.46
CA ASN A 49 -33.22 -13.15 -5.06
C ASN A 49 -32.63 -12.04 -4.17
N PRO A 50 -33.47 -11.18 -3.57
CA PRO A 50 -32.99 -10.06 -2.75
C PRO A 50 -32.13 -10.51 -1.58
N ALA A 51 -32.45 -11.64 -0.95
CA ALA A 51 -31.69 -12.17 0.18
C ALA A 51 -30.27 -12.57 -0.24
N LYS A 52 -30.11 -13.21 -1.40
CA LYS A 52 -28.79 -13.57 -1.94
C LYS A 52 -27.97 -12.33 -2.29
N ILE A 53 -28.61 -11.31 -2.87
CA ILE A 53 -27.96 -10.04 -3.20
C ILE A 53 -27.44 -9.37 -1.91
N SER A 54 -28.30 -9.21 -0.91
CA SER A 54 -27.93 -8.61 0.38
C SER A 54 -26.81 -9.39 1.08
N SER A 55 -26.86 -10.72 1.05
CA SER A 55 -25.82 -11.58 1.62
C SER A 55 -24.48 -11.38 0.91
N ASN A 56 -24.46 -11.37 -0.43
CA ASN A 56 -23.24 -11.13 -1.20
C ASN A 56 -22.61 -9.77 -0.88
N PHE A 57 -23.41 -8.71 -0.82
CA PHE A 57 -22.92 -7.37 -0.47
C PHE A 57 -22.38 -7.32 0.96
N SER A 58 -23.05 -7.98 1.91
CA SER A 58 -22.58 -8.08 3.28
C SER A 58 -21.21 -8.76 3.36
N SER A 59 -21.01 -9.86 2.62
CA SER A 59 -19.73 -10.56 2.53
C SER A 59 -18.63 -9.69 1.92
N ILE A 60 -18.93 -8.93 0.85
CA ILE A 60 -17.98 -8.00 0.24
C ILE A 60 -17.55 -6.91 1.24
N ILE A 61 -18.50 -6.34 1.98
CA ILE A 61 -18.22 -5.30 2.96
C ILE A 61 -17.36 -5.85 4.11
N ALA A 62 -17.71 -7.03 4.62
CA ALA A 62 -16.94 -7.70 5.68
C ALA A 62 -15.50 -7.98 5.25
N GLU A 63 -15.30 -8.48 4.04
CA GLU A 63 -13.96 -8.75 3.51
C GLU A 63 -13.17 -7.47 3.25
N LYS A 64 -13.81 -6.42 2.72
CA LYS A 64 -13.20 -5.10 2.58
C LYS A 64 -12.73 -4.56 3.93
N LEU A 65 -13.55 -4.69 4.98
CA LEU A 65 -13.18 -4.28 6.33
C LEU A 65 -11.98 -5.09 6.83
N ARG A 66 -11.98 -6.41 6.65
CA ARG A 66 -10.88 -7.30 7.03
C ARG A 66 -9.56 -6.89 6.38
N CYS A 67 -9.55 -6.60 5.08
CA CYS A 67 -8.35 -6.19 4.34
C CYS A 67 -7.86 -4.79 4.71
N ASN A 68 -8.76 -3.86 5.01
CA ASN A 68 -8.41 -2.48 5.37
C ASN A 68 -8.06 -2.31 6.85
N THR A 69 -8.33 -3.30 7.69
CA THR A 69 -7.96 -3.29 9.09
C THR A 69 -6.55 -3.84 9.21
N LEU A 70 -5.60 -3.01 9.63
CA LEU A 70 -4.28 -3.49 10.03
C LEU A 70 -4.49 -4.50 11.17
N PRO A 71 -3.98 -5.74 11.07
CA PRO A 71 -4.13 -6.69 12.15
C PRO A 71 -3.54 -6.05 13.40
N ASP A 72 -4.30 -6.06 14.50
CA ASP A 72 -3.73 -5.72 15.79
C ASP A 72 -2.68 -6.78 16.07
N THR A 73 -1.43 -6.47 15.73
CA THR A 73 -0.33 -7.35 16.05
C THR A 73 -0.30 -7.34 17.57
N GLY A 74 -0.85 -8.38 18.20
CA GLY A 74 -0.81 -8.65 19.64
C GLY A 74 0.61 -8.76 20.22
N ARG A 75 1.64 -8.33 19.47
CA ARG A 75 2.86 -7.78 20.03
C ARG A 75 2.44 -6.61 20.89
N ARG A 76 2.30 -6.87 22.20
CA ARG A 76 2.46 -5.90 23.28
C ARG A 76 3.29 -4.74 22.76
N LYS A 77 2.79 -3.48 22.93
CA LYS A 77 3.47 -2.20 22.61
C LYS A 77 4.90 -2.47 22.19
N PRO A 78 5.32 -2.24 20.92
CA PRO A 78 6.65 -2.63 20.45
C PRO A 78 7.59 -2.41 21.60
N GLN A 79 8.11 -3.51 22.19
CA GLN A 79 9.00 -3.38 23.33
C GLN A 79 10.14 -2.60 22.72
N VAL A 80 10.16 -1.29 22.98
CA VAL A 80 11.24 -0.42 22.54
C VAL A 80 12.39 -1.00 23.33
N ASN A 81 13.14 -1.90 22.69
CA ASN A 81 14.33 -2.44 23.28
C ASN A 81 15.23 -1.23 23.36
N GLN A 82 15.24 -0.58 24.52
CA GLN A 82 15.96 0.68 24.74
C GLN A 82 17.44 0.50 24.39
N LYS A 83 17.95 -0.73 24.47
CA LYS A 83 19.32 -1.06 24.11
C LYS A 83 19.60 -1.04 22.59
N ASP A 84 18.59 -1.28 21.75
CA ASP A 84 18.79 -1.41 20.29
C ASP A 84 18.36 -0.17 19.51
N ASN A 85 17.45 0.64 20.09
CA ASN A 85 16.94 1.86 19.45
C ASN A 85 17.54 3.15 20.02
N PHE A 86 18.25 3.05 21.13
CA PHE A 86 18.93 4.18 21.73
C PHE A 86 20.42 4.06 21.46
N TRP A 87 20.87 4.67 20.37
CA TRP A 87 22.28 4.87 20.15
C TRP A 87 22.77 5.89 21.17
N LEU A 88 23.40 5.45 22.27
CA LEU A 88 24.08 6.31 23.26
C LEU A 88 25.33 7.01 22.67
N VAL A 89 25.39 7.18 21.35
CA VAL A 89 26.50 7.78 20.62
C VAL A 89 26.19 9.25 20.42
N THR A 90 26.12 9.97 21.53
CA THR A 90 25.97 11.42 21.54
C THR A 90 27.24 12.09 21.99
N ALA A 91 27.55 13.20 21.32
CA ALA A 91 28.76 13.96 21.55
C ALA A 91 28.80 14.46 23.00
N ARG A 92 29.90 14.15 23.70
CA ARG A 92 30.17 14.61 25.08
C ARG A 92 30.96 15.92 25.14
N SER A 93 31.30 16.50 23.98
CA SER A 93 32.03 17.76 23.95
C SER A 93 31.08 18.93 24.20
N GLN A 94 31.50 19.86 25.05
CA GLN A 94 30.76 21.08 25.39
C GLN A 94 30.25 21.83 24.14
N SER A 95 31.11 21.93 23.11
CA SER A 95 30.79 22.61 21.84
C SER A 95 29.62 21.95 21.10
N ALA A 96 29.57 20.61 21.06
CA ALA A 96 28.49 19.90 20.39
C ALA A 96 27.16 20.03 21.13
N ILE A 97 27.20 20.09 22.47
CA ILE A 97 26.01 20.29 23.31
C ILE A 97 25.45 21.71 23.09
N ASN A 98 26.30 22.73 23.13
CA ASN A 98 25.91 24.13 22.85
C ASN A 98 25.30 24.28 21.45
N THR A 99 25.93 23.65 20.45
CA THR A 99 25.43 23.68 19.07
C THR A 99 24.06 23.02 18.97
N TRP A 100 23.86 21.88 19.65
CA TRP A 100 22.58 21.19 19.65
C TRP A 100 21.47 22.01 20.31
N PHE A 101 21.73 22.68 21.44
CA PHE A 101 20.75 23.58 22.07
C PHE A 101 20.44 24.81 21.23
N THR A 102 21.46 25.39 20.58
CA THR A 102 21.28 26.48 19.62
C THR A 102 20.39 26.01 18.47
N ASP A 103 20.61 24.78 17.98
CA ASP A 103 19.80 24.23 16.91
C ASP A 103 18.36 23.91 17.35
N LEU A 104 18.21 23.42 18.59
CA LEU A 104 16.92 23.18 19.23
C LEU A 104 16.09 24.45 19.35
N ALA A 105 16.74 25.61 19.58
CA ALA A 105 16.08 26.90 19.67
C ALA A 105 15.46 27.38 18.34
N GLY A 106 15.68 26.67 17.23
CA GLY A 106 14.86 26.83 16.02
C GLY A 106 15.60 26.77 14.68
N THR A 107 16.88 26.40 14.64
CA THR A 107 17.63 26.38 13.36
C THR A 107 17.47 25.05 12.60
N LYS A 108 17.02 23.97 13.25
CA LYS A 108 16.89 22.63 12.65
C LYS A 108 15.57 21.92 13.00
N PRO A 109 15.06 21.04 12.11
CA PRO A 109 13.84 20.27 12.36
C PRO A 109 14.04 19.17 13.42
N LEU A 110 13.01 18.93 14.23
CA LEU A 110 13.01 17.94 15.31
C LEU A 110 13.33 16.51 14.83
N THR A 111 12.93 16.15 13.61
CA THR A 111 13.21 14.84 13.00
C THR A 111 14.71 14.59 12.77
N GLN A 112 15.51 15.65 12.64
CA GLN A 112 16.97 15.57 12.56
C GLN A 112 17.61 15.63 13.95
N LEU A 113 17.14 16.52 14.83
CA LEU A 113 17.68 16.70 16.18
C LEU A 113 17.48 15.48 17.09
N ALA A 114 16.33 14.80 16.97
CA ALA A 114 15.99 13.62 17.78
C ALA A 114 16.93 12.43 17.57
N LYS A 115 17.75 12.43 16.51
CA LYS A 115 18.74 11.38 16.23
C LYS A 115 20.04 11.53 17.04
N LYS A 116 20.30 12.71 17.61
CA LYS A 116 21.57 13.05 18.27
C LYS A 116 21.35 13.90 19.54
N VAL A 117 20.43 13.47 20.40
CA VAL A 117 20.09 14.17 21.65
C VAL A 117 21.20 13.99 22.70
N PRO A 118 21.87 15.05 23.17
CA PRO A 118 22.90 14.94 24.20
C PRO A 118 22.43 14.14 25.42
N ILE A 119 23.32 13.30 25.95
CA ILE A 119 23.05 12.48 27.14
C ILE A 119 23.77 13.09 28.33
N PHE A 120 23.01 13.27 29.41
CA PHE A 120 23.47 13.83 30.67
C PHE A 120 23.44 12.76 31.74
N SER A 121 24.44 12.76 32.62
CA SER A 121 24.53 11.77 33.70
C SER A 121 23.65 12.17 34.88
N LYS A 122 23.35 13.46 35.00
CA LYS A 122 22.56 14.08 36.06
C LYS A 122 21.58 15.08 35.46
N LYS A 123 20.38 15.20 36.04
CA LYS A 123 19.37 16.15 35.56
C LYS A 123 19.86 17.60 35.67
N GLU A 124 20.71 17.89 36.65
CA GLU A 124 21.25 19.21 36.93
C GLU A 124 22.14 19.71 35.79
N GLU A 125 22.82 18.80 35.07
CA GLU A 125 23.68 19.17 33.93
C GLU A 125 22.87 19.75 32.77
N VAL A 126 21.59 19.37 32.63
CA VAL A 126 20.72 19.89 31.57
C VAL A 126 20.39 21.37 31.80
N PHE A 127 20.15 21.76 33.05
CA PHE A 127 19.78 23.14 33.41
C PHE A 127 20.98 24.09 33.51
N GLY A 128 22.20 23.56 33.37
CA GLY A 128 23.43 24.34 33.35
C GLY A 128 23.86 24.87 31.97
N TYR A 129 23.11 24.53 30.92
CA TYR A 129 23.28 24.99 29.54
C TYR A 129 22.13 25.92 29.13
#